data_AF-K3ZU96-F1
#
_entry.id   AF-K3ZU96-F1
#
_cell.length_a   1.000
_cell.length_b   1.000
_cell.length_c   1.000
_cell.angle_alpha   90.00
_cell.angle_beta   90.00
_cell.angle_gamma   90.00
#
_symmetry.space_group_name_H-M   'P 1'
#
loop_
_entity.id
_entity.type
_entity.pdbx_description
1 polymer ?
#
loop_
_entity_poly.entity_id
_entity_poly.type
_entity_poly.pdbx_seq_one_letter_code
_entity_poly.pdbx_strand_id
1 'polypeptide(L)'
;MLGKWQVLVVHKHMHVLRRGTGCSTTPTVPHSIPPFPVVRPTPDREASPDRRRRSPPQAHPGACRSLIGRRGSATGFFEPINGACEKGCACRFLVHKQWKLEEELDGWLGAAGLTKSPDVRAVIAPHAGYSYSGRCAAYAFGNIDPTNISRVFLLGPSHHYYTPKCALTRATVYSTPIGDLPVDQEVIEELSATGKFEFMDLRVDEAEHSMEMHLPYLSKVFQGHTVKVVPILVGALSSQSEAMFGQLLSKYVDDPNNFFSVSSDFCHWGSRFNYTYYEKKHGAIHKSIEALDRMGMEIIETGDPVAFKQYLQEYENTICGRHPISVFLHMLKHCSTKIKIGFVRYEQSSQCKNMRDSSVSYASAAAKVDASGEEENKD
;
A
#
# COMPACT_ATOMS: atom_id res chain seq x y z
N MET A 1 18.53 47.20 -39.64
CA MET A 1 17.38 46.96 -38.76
C MET A 1 17.51 45.52 -38.25
N LEU A 2 17.96 45.39 -36.99
CA LEU A 2 17.21 44.80 -35.85
C LEU A 2 17.01 43.27 -35.98
N GLY A 3 17.46 42.39 -35.09
CA GLY A 3 18.18 42.54 -33.83
C GLY A 3 18.50 41.15 -33.26
N LYS A 4 19.70 41.01 -32.68
CA LYS A 4 20.17 39.86 -31.90
C LYS A 4 19.75 40.05 -30.44
N TRP A 5 19.39 38.98 -29.73
CA TRP A 5 19.42 38.92 -28.28
C TRP A 5 20.35 37.77 -27.85
N GLN A 6 21.53 38.15 -27.36
CA GLN A 6 22.45 37.30 -26.61
C GLN A 6 22.26 37.67 -25.14
N VAL A 7 21.92 36.69 -24.29
CA VAL A 7 21.92 36.88 -22.84
C VAL A 7 23.22 36.35 -22.26
N LEU A 8 23.84 37.24 -21.49
CA LEU A 8 25.12 37.19 -20.80
C LEU A 8 25.02 36.29 -19.55
N VAL A 9 25.89 35.29 -19.42
CA VAL A 9 26.08 34.55 -18.16
C VAL A 9 27.36 35.07 -17.50
N VAL A 10 27.18 35.72 -16.34
CA VAL A 10 28.25 36.25 -15.50
C VAL A 10 28.82 35.14 -14.62
N HIS A 11 30.12 34.87 -14.77
CA HIS A 11 30.90 34.06 -13.84
C HIS A 11 31.07 34.78 -12.51
N LYS A 12 30.81 34.09 -11.38
CA LYS A 12 31.24 34.54 -10.06
C LYS A 12 32.05 33.44 -9.37
N HIS A 13 33.36 33.64 -9.34
CA HIS A 13 34.28 32.95 -8.45
C HIS A 13 33.96 33.32 -6.99
N MET A 14 34.01 32.33 -6.09
CA MET A 14 34.10 32.60 -4.66
C MET A 14 35.18 31.73 -4.03
N HIS A 15 36.09 32.42 -3.36
CA HIS A 15 37.27 31.93 -2.68
C HIS A 15 36.95 30.97 -1.52
N VAL A 16 37.77 29.93 -1.41
CA VAL A 16 37.95 29.11 -0.20
C VAL A 16 38.99 29.78 0.69
N LEU A 17 38.64 30.07 1.94
CA LEU A 17 39.59 30.38 3.01
C LEU A 17 39.22 29.56 4.25
N ARG A 18 40.18 28.74 4.69
CA ARG A 18 40.18 28.02 5.97
C ARG A 18 40.30 29.01 7.14
N ARG A 19 39.64 28.70 8.26
CA ARG A 19 40.20 28.75 9.64
C ARG A 19 39.22 28.07 10.61
N GLY A 20 39.74 27.13 11.39
CA GLY A 20 39.00 26.44 12.44
C GLY A 20 38.95 27.20 13.76
N THR A 21 38.11 26.73 14.67
CA THR A 21 38.29 26.73 16.12
C THR A 21 37.38 25.64 16.68
N GLY A 22 37.92 24.81 17.57
CA GLY A 22 37.22 23.69 18.17
C GLY A 22 36.28 24.12 19.29
N CYS A 23 35.33 23.25 19.61
CA CYS A 23 34.84 23.10 20.98
C CYS A 23 34.35 21.66 21.16
N SER A 24 34.91 21.02 22.18
CA SER A 24 34.65 19.65 22.60
C SER A 24 33.35 19.57 23.40
N THR A 25 32.43 18.70 23.01
CA THR A 25 31.44 18.12 23.93
C THR A 25 31.16 16.67 23.52
N THR A 26 31.59 15.74 24.37
CA THR A 26 31.25 14.32 24.35
C THR A 26 29.76 14.11 24.63
N PRO A 27 29.04 13.25 23.90
CA PRO A 27 27.79 12.67 24.38
C PRO A 27 28.05 11.32 25.03
N THR A 28 27.71 11.23 26.30
CA THR A 28 27.59 10.01 27.09
C THR A 28 26.48 9.11 26.54
N VAL A 29 26.80 7.83 26.37
CA VAL A 29 25.87 6.75 26.05
C VAL A 29 25.20 6.28 27.35
N PRO A 30 23.86 6.12 27.41
CA PRO A 30 23.24 5.23 28.36
C PRO A 30 22.84 3.91 27.68
N HIS A 31 23.21 2.84 28.36
CA HIS A 31 23.03 1.44 28.03
C HIS A 31 21.57 0.95 28.06
N SER A 32 21.39 -0.17 27.34
CA SER A 32 20.55 -1.33 27.66
C SER A 32 19.03 -1.22 27.59
N ILE A 33 18.48 -1.81 26.52
CA ILE A 33 17.10 -2.29 26.40
C ILE A 33 16.97 -3.57 27.25
N PRO A 34 15.97 -3.69 28.14
CA PRO A 34 15.75 -4.94 28.88
C PRO A 34 15.12 -6.01 27.98
N PRO A 35 15.46 -7.30 28.15
CA PRO A 35 14.86 -8.39 27.37
C PRO A 35 13.39 -8.61 27.78
N PHE A 36 12.56 -8.97 26.79
CA PHE A 36 11.18 -9.40 26.99
C PHE A 36 11.09 -10.62 27.94
N PRO A 37 10.06 -10.69 28.81
CA PRO A 37 9.91 -11.82 29.72
C PRO A 37 9.54 -13.10 28.96
N VAL A 38 10.34 -14.14 29.18
CA VAL A 38 10.04 -15.52 28.78
C VAL A 38 8.83 -16.01 29.57
N VAL A 39 7.70 -16.23 28.90
CA VAL A 39 6.53 -16.88 29.49
C VAL A 39 6.85 -18.38 29.65
N ARG A 40 7.05 -18.83 30.90
CA ARG A 40 7.09 -20.27 31.23
C ARG A 40 5.66 -20.79 31.36
N PRO A 41 5.38 -22.04 30.93
CA PRO A 41 4.07 -22.64 31.06
C PRO A 41 3.73 -22.88 32.54
N THR A 42 2.54 -22.46 32.98
CA THR A 42 2.00 -22.81 34.29
C THR A 42 1.48 -24.24 34.30
N PRO A 43 1.64 -24.98 35.41
CA PRO A 43 1.25 -26.39 35.49
C PRO A 43 -0.27 -26.57 35.60
N ASP A 44 -0.71 -27.72 35.10
CA ASP A 44 -2.08 -28.22 35.12
C ASP A 44 -2.74 -28.07 36.50
N ARG A 45 -3.98 -27.56 36.50
CA ARG A 45 -4.90 -27.70 37.61
C ARG A 45 -6.09 -28.54 37.19
N GLU A 46 -6.23 -29.64 37.91
CA GLU A 46 -7.28 -30.64 37.84
C GLU A 46 -8.69 -30.05 37.96
N ALA A 47 -9.59 -30.75 37.29
CA ALA A 47 -11.02 -30.51 37.22
C ALA A 47 -11.75 -30.78 38.55
N SER A 48 -12.87 -30.09 38.75
CA SER A 48 -14.00 -30.63 39.51
C SER A 48 -15.33 -30.14 38.91
N PRO A 49 -16.41 -30.95 38.97
CA PRO A 49 -17.45 -30.97 37.96
C PRO A 49 -18.69 -30.17 38.36
N ASP A 50 -19.62 -30.09 37.40
CA ASP A 50 -21.02 -29.67 37.52
C ASP A 50 -21.36 -28.27 36.99
N ARG A 51 -21.61 -28.21 35.68
CA ARG A 51 -22.76 -27.46 35.16
C ARG A 51 -23.22 -28.05 33.82
N ARG A 52 -24.27 -28.86 33.94
CA ARG A 52 -25.35 -29.16 32.98
C ARG A 52 -25.15 -28.70 31.53
N ARG A 53 -25.02 -29.72 30.67
CA ARG A 53 -25.18 -29.70 29.21
C ARG A 53 -26.27 -28.73 28.75
N ARG A 54 -25.89 -27.74 27.93
CA ARG A 54 -26.76 -27.18 26.88
C ARG A 54 -26.10 -27.46 25.54
N SER A 55 -26.82 -28.17 24.69
CA SER A 55 -26.44 -28.53 23.33
C SER A 55 -26.20 -27.27 22.47
N PRO A 56 -25.28 -27.30 21.49
CA PRO A 56 -25.11 -26.20 20.54
C PRO A 56 -26.32 -26.15 19.59
N PRO A 57 -26.80 -24.95 19.18
CA PRO A 57 -27.83 -24.88 18.16
C PRO A 57 -27.22 -25.24 16.80
N GLN A 58 -27.91 -26.16 16.12
CA GLN A 58 -27.67 -26.56 14.74
C GLN A 58 -27.81 -25.36 13.80
N ALA A 59 -26.84 -25.18 12.90
CA ALA A 59 -26.93 -24.26 11.79
C ALA A 59 -27.90 -24.82 10.74
N HIS A 60 -28.99 -24.10 10.46
CA HIS A 60 -29.82 -24.32 9.28
C HIS A 60 -29.79 -23.09 8.37
N PRO A 61 -29.72 -23.28 7.04
CA PRO A 61 -29.59 -22.20 6.06
C PRO A 61 -30.96 -21.57 5.79
N GLY A 62 -31.07 -20.26 5.99
CA GLY A 62 -32.35 -19.55 5.86
C GLY A 62 -32.19 -18.11 5.35
N ALA A 63 -32.44 -17.95 4.04
CA ALA A 63 -33.08 -16.81 3.40
C ALA A 63 -32.48 -15.40 3.63
N CYS A 64 -31.58 -15.01 2.73
CA CYS A 64 -31.34 -13.62 2.40
C CYS A 64 -32.57 -13.09 1.61
N ARG A 65 -33.49 -12.39 2.29
CA ARG A 65 -34.58 -11.64 1.65
C ARG A 65 -34.39 -10.15 1.88
N SER A 66 -34.42 -9.46 0.75
CA SER A 66 -34.42 -8.02 0.53
C SER A 66 -35.21 -7.19 1.54
N LEU A 67 -34.56 -6.17 2.10
CA LEU A 67 -35.22 -4.96 2.58
C LEU A 67 -34.55 -3.74 1.93
N ILE A 68 -35.26 -3.22 0.92
CA ILE A 68 -35.03 -1.90 0.33
C ILE A 68 -35.45 -0.87 1.38
N GLY A 69 -34.49 -0.09 1.86
CA GLY A 69 -34.69 0.92 2.90
C GLY A 69 -33.67 2.06 2.84
N ARG A 70 -33.94 3.00 1.93
CA ARG A 70 -33.55 4.44 1.91
C ARG A 70 -32.19 4.88 2.48
N ARG A 71 -31.31 5.20 1.51
CA ARG A 71 -30.36 6.34 1.38
C ARG A 71 -29.79 6.98 2.66
N GLY A 72 -28.47 6.85 2.76
CA GLY A 72 -27.57 7.68 3.55
C GLY A 72 -26.11 7.28 3.29
N SER A 73 -25.69 7.25 2.02
CA SER A 73 -24.29 6.99 1.66
C SER A 73 -23.45 8.24 1.93
N ALA A 74 -22.31 8.07 2.58
CA ALA A 74 -21.24 9.05 2.65
C ALA A 74 -20.49 9.13 1.30
N THR A 75 -21.25 9.27 0.21
CA THR A 75 -20.77 9.63 -1.10
C THR A 75 -21.23 11.05 -1.32
N GLY A 76 -20.32 12.02 -1.24
CA GLY A 76 -20.58 13.35 -1.79
C GLY A 76 -21.09 13.20 -3.21
N PHE A 77 -21.97 14.10 -3.65
CA PHE A 77 -22.58 14.06 -4.98
C PHE A 77 -21.51 13.84 -6.07
N PHE A 78 -21.47 12.63 -6.64
CA PHE A 78 -20.63 12.29 -7.78
C PHE A 78 -21.47 12.45 -9.05
N GLU A 79 -21.07 13.35 -9.94
CA GLU A 79 -21.57 13.33 -11.31
C GLU A 79 -20.69 12.38 -12.13
N PRO A 80 -21.26 11.34 -12.77
CA PRO A 80 -20.50 10.48 -13.65
C PRO A 80 -20.06 11.26 -14.89
N ILE A 81 -18.76 11.29 -15.17
CA ILE A 81 -18.28 11.63 -16.51
C ILE A 81 -18.50 10.37 -17.36
N ASN A 82 -19.45 10.44 -18.30
CA ASN A 82 -19.64 9.41 -19.32
C ASN A 82 -18.61 9.64 -20.44
N GLY A 83 -17.36 9.24 -20.22
CA GLY A 83 -16.44 8.90 -21.30
C GLY A 83 -16.56 7.40 -21.54
N ALA A 84 -16.93 6.97 -22.74
CA ALA A 84 -16.87 5.55 -23.08
C ALA A 84 -15.38 5.14 -23.13
N CYS A 85 -14.94 4.18 -22.29
CA CYS A 85 -13.70 3.43 -22.58
C CYS A 85 -13.90 2.79 -23.96
N GLU A 86 -12.91 2.89 -24.84
CA GLU A 86 -12.89 2.11 -26.07
C GLU A 86 -12.84 0.61 -25.75
N LYS A 87 -13.21 -0.26 -26.71
CA LYS A 87 -13.21 -1.72 -26.49
C LYS A 87 -11.80 -2.19 -26.07
N GLY A 88 -11.68 -2.78 -24.88
CA GLY A 88 -10.42 -3.32 -24.34
C GLY A 88 -9.69 -2.43 -23.33
N CYS A 89 -10.28 -1.30 -22.96
CA CYS A 89 -9.83 -0.37 -21.92
C CYS A 89 -10.54 -0.67 -20.59
N ALA A 90 -9.80 -0.73 -19.48
CA ALA A 90 -10.35 -0.73 -18.13
C ALA A 90 -10.06 0.64 -17.47
N CYS A 91 -11.06 1.17 -16.75
CA CYS A 91 -11.04 2.27 -15.75
C CYS A 91 -12.12 3.32 -16.02
N ARG A 92 -12.69 3.87 -14.94
CA ARG A 92 -13.66 4.98 -14.98
C ARG A 92 -13.34 6.00 -13.90
N PHE A 93 -12.47 6.95 -14.22
CA PHE A 93 -12.07 7.97 -13.25
C PHE A 93 -13.24 8.83 -12.81
N LEU A 94 -13.38 8.94 -11.49
CA LEU A 94 -14.29 9.88 -10.82
C LEU A 94 -13.62 11.23 -10.51
N VAL A 95 -12.55 11.58 -11.23
CA VAL A 95 -11.82 12.82 -10.96
C VAL A 95 -12.29 13.95 -11.88
N HIS A 96 -12.55 15.11 -11.28
CA HIS A 96 -12.79 16.36 -12.01
C HIS A 96 -11.67 16.64 -13.02
N LYS A 97 -12.03 17.18 -14.20
CA LYS A 97 -11.18 17.74 -15.27
C LYS A 97 -9.67 17.44 -15.16
N GLN A 98 -9.15 16.61 -16.07
CA GLN A 98 -7.74 16.21 -16.28
C GLN A 98 -6.68 17.20 -15.76
N TRP A 99 -6.69 18.47 -16.20
CA TRP A 99 -5.67 19.47 -15.83
C TRP A 99 -5.58 19.73 -14.31
N LYS A 100 -6.70 19.64 -13.58
CA LYS A 100 -6.73 19.89 -12.13
C LYS A 100 -6.06 18.76 -11.37
N LEU A 101 -6.30 17.52 -11.80
CA LEU A 101 -5.68 16.36 -11.17
C LEU A 101 -4.16 16.39 -11.33
N GLU A 102 -3.68 16.69 -12.53
CA GLU A 102 -2.25 16.74 -12.80
C GLU A 102 -1.54 17.80 -11.93
N GLU A 103 -2.12 19.00 -11.79
CA GLU A 103 -1.61 20.06 -10.91
C GLU A 103 -1.61 19.64 -9.43
N GLU A 104 -2.66 18.96 -8.96
CA GLU A 104 -2.74 18.43 -7.60
C GLU A 104 -1.64 17.39 -7.32
N LEU A 105 -1.41 16.46 -8.26
CA LEU A 105 -0.35 15.46 -8.13
C LEU A 105 1.04 16.10 -8.13
N ASP A 106 1.31 17.04 -9.04
CA ASP A 106 2.57 17.80 -9.07
C ASP A 106 2.81 18.55 -7.76
N GLY A 107 1.78 19.24 -7.25
CA GLY A 107 1.84 19.95 -5.99
C GLY A 107 2.15 19.03 -4.80
N TRP A 108 1.51 17.86 -4.73
CA TRP A 108 1.75 16.91 -3.64
C TRP A 108 3.10 16.20 -3.75
N LEU A 109 3.53 15.80 -4.96
CA LEU A 109 4.86 15.22 -5.20
C LEU A 109 5.97 16.23 -4.87
N GLY A 110 5.82 17.48 -5.29
CA GLY A 110 6.76 18.57 -4.97
C GLY A 110 6.80 18.86 -3.46
N ALA A 111 5.64 18.90 -2.80
CA ALA A 111 5.55 19.14 -1.36
C ALA A 111 6.10 18.00 -0.49
N ALA A 112 6.08 16.75 -0.97
CA ALA A 112 6.72 15.64 -0.29
C ALA A 112 8.26 15.83 -0.23
N GLY A 113 8.84 16.55 -1.21
CA GLY A 113 10.25 16.97 -1.19
C GLY A 113 11.25 15.81 -1.14
N LEU A 114 10.85 14.63 -1.61
CA LEU A 114 11.65 13.41 -1.53
C LEU A 114 12.66 13.34 -2.67
N THR A 115 13.85 12.84 -2.36
CA THR A 115 14.83 12.46 -3.37
C THR A 115 14.47 11.09 -3.94
N LYS A 116 14.20 11.05 -5.25
CA LYS A 116 14.01 9.79 -5.98
C LYS A 116 15.27 8.93 -5.87
N SER A 117 15.10 7.63 -5.74
CA SER A 117 16.22 6.69 -5.60
C SER A 117 16.02 5.47 -6.48
N PRO A 118 17.05 5.05 -7.24
CA PRO A 118 17.00 3.83 -8.04
C PRO A 118 16.93 2.56 -7.18
N ASP A 119 17.24 2.66 -5.89
CA ASP A 119 17.19 1.54 -4.95
C ASP A 119 15.76 1.23 -4.50
N VAL A 120 14.79 2.12 -4.75
CA VAL A 120 13.39 1.93 -4.36
C VAL A 120 12.74 0.98 -5.35
N ARG A 121 12.41 -0.23 -4.90
CA ARG A 121 11.86 -1.32 -5.71
C ARG A 121 10.38 -1.60 -5.46
N ALA A 122 9.82 -1.06 -4.38
CA ALA A 122 8.38 -1.11 -4.14
C ALA A 122 7.89 0.06 -3.28
N VAL A 123 6.57 0.26 -3.27
CA VAL A 123 5.87 1.14 -2.33
C VAL A 123 4.61 0.46 -1.79
N ILE A 124 4.23 0.84 -0.56
CA ILE A 124 2.88 0.64 -0.03
C ILE A 124 2.22 2.02 0.00
N ALA A 125 1.03 2.16 -0.58
CA ALA A 125 0.34 3.44 -0.67
C ALA A 125 -1.18 3.29 -0.44
N PRO A 126 -1.86 4.34 0.05
CA PRO A 126 -3.31 4.33 0.27
C PRO A 126 -4.10 4.44 -1.04
N HIS A 127 -5.36 3.99 -0.99
CA HIS A 127 -6.30 4.04 -2.12
C HIS A 127 -7.65 4.66 -1.78
N ALA A 128 -7.78 5.40 -0.68
CA ALA A 128 -8.91 6.32 -0.53
C ALA A 128 -8.89 7.41 -1.63
N GLY A 129 -10.01 8.12 -1.81
CA GLY A 129 -10.09 9.23 -2.76
C GLY A 129 -9.05 10.33 -2.48
N TYR A 130 -8.48 10.92 -3.52
CA TYR A 130 -7.31 11.82 -3.42
C TYR A 130 -7.51 13.04 -2.52
N SER A 131 -8.74 13.55 -2.36
CA SER A 131 -9.02 14.63 -1.40
C SER A 131 -8.66 14.27 0.05
N TYR A 132 -8.59 12.97 0.37
CA TYR A 132 -8.22 12.48 1.69
C TYR A 132 -6.79 11.97 1.74
N SER A 133 -6.42 11.05 0.83
CA SER A 133 -5.17 10.28 0.93
C SER A 133 -4.11 10.67 -0.10
N GLY A 134 -4.43 11.54 -1.07
CA GLY A 134 -3.51 11.89 -2.17
C GLY A 134 -2.18 12.43 -1.64
N ARG A 135 -2.23 13.37 -0.69
CA ARG A 135 -1.03 13.91 -0.03
C ARG A 135 -0.19 12.83 0.64
N CYS A 136 -0.80 11.87 1.32
CA CYS A 136 -0.10 10.75 1.93
C CYS A 136 0.54 9.87 0.84
N ALA A 137 -0.20 9.51 -0.20
CA ALA A 137 0.29 8.70 -1.32
C ALA A 137 1.51 9.32 -2.03
N ALA A 138 1.59 10.65 -2.13
CA ALA A 138 2.75 11.34 -2.68
C ALA A 138 4.07 10.98 -1.96
N TYR A 139 4.03 10.69 -0.66
CA TYR A 139 5.21 10.25 0.07
C TYR A 139 5.67 8.84 -0.30
N ALA A 140 4.81 7.99 -0.88
CA ALA A 140 5.22 6.72 -1.46
C ALA A 140 5.78 6.95 -2.86
N PHE A 141 4.93 7.45 -3.77
CA PHE A 141 5.25 7.60 -5.19
C PHE A 141 6.39 8.59 -5.47
N GLY A 142 6.61 9.59 -4.60
CA GLY A 142 7.71 10.54 -4.72
C GLY A 142 9.11 9.94 -4.55
N ASN A 143 9.23 8.72 -4.02
CA ASN A 143 10.52 8.01 -3.93
C ASN A 143 10.95 7.36 -5.26
N ILE A 144 10.03 7.18 -6.20
CA ILE A 144 10.25 6.36 -7.39
C ILE A 144 11.16 7.09 -8.37
N ASP A 145 12.29 6.47 -8.70
CA ASP A 145 13.10 6.82 -9.87
C ASP A 145 12.62 6.00 -11.08
N PRO A 146 11.98 6.61 -12.09
CA PRO A 146 11.42 5.89 -13.22
C PRO A 146 12.48 5.44 -14.25
N THR A 147 13.74 5.87 -14.11
CA THR A 147 14.76 5.77 -15.18
C THR A 147 15.01 4.33 -15.65
N ASN A 148 15.05 3.36 -14.72
CA ASN A 148 15.38 1.96 -15.00
C ASN A 148 14.19 1.01 -14.85
N ILE A 149 12.98 1.52 -14.59
CA ILE A 149 11.80 0.69 -14.37
C ILE A 149 11.00 0.60 -15.66
N SER A 150 10.82 -0.61 -16.18
CA SER A 150 10.03 -0.88 -17.38
C SER A 150 8.69 -1.55 -17.07
N ARG A 151 8.51 -2.08 -15.86
CA ARG A 151 7.30 -2.80 -15.45
C ARG A 151 6.90 -2.52 -14.01
N VAL A 152 5.62 -2.24 -13.79
CA VAL A 152 5.04 -2.05 -12.46
C VAL A 152 3.98 -3.13 -12.18
N PHE A 153 4.22 -3.97 -11.19
CA PHE A 153 3.21 -4.85 -10.63
C PHE A 153 2.33 -4.06 -9.65
N LEU A 154 1.02 -4.08 -9.89
CA LEU A 154 0.05 -3.36 -9.08
C LEU A 154 -0.82 -4.37 -8.32
N LEU A 155 -0.61 -4.48 -7.01
CA LEU A 155 -1.33 -5.41 -6.15
C LEU A 155 -2.42 -4.65 -5.38
N GLY A 156 -3.69 -4.88 -5.73
CA GLY A 156 -4.83 -4.23 -5.07
C GLY A 156 -5.79 -5.22 -4.43
N PRO A 157 -6.33 -4.98 -3.22
CA PRO A 157 -7.36 -5.82 -2.65
C PRO A 157 -8.67 -5.72 -3.45
N SER A 158 -9.51 -6.76 -3.39
CA SER A 158 -10.88 -6.66 -3.92
C SER A 158 -11.90 -6.20 -2.86
N HIS A 159 -12.68 -5.18 -3.20
CA HIS A 159 -13.76 -4.63 -2.37
C HIS A 159 -15.15 -5.11 -2.79
N HIS A 160 -15.35 -5.36 -4.08
CA HIS A 160 -16.67 -5.61 -4.66
C HIS A 160 -16.87 -7.05 -5.14
N TYR A 161 -15.78 -7.79 -5.35
CA TYR A 161 -15.81 -9.14 -5.90
C TYR A 161 -15.12 -10.13 -4.97
N TYR A 162 -15.89 -11.06 -4.41
CA TYR A 162 -15.32 -12.09 -3.57
C TYR A 162 -14.65 -13.17 -4.42
N THR A 163 -13.36 -13.40 -4.19
CA THR A 163 -12.63 -14.54 -4.73
C THR A 163 -11.56 -15.01 -3.73
N PRO A 164 -11.32 -16.32 -3.57
CA PRO A 164 -10.24 -16.85 -2.74
C PRO A 164 -8.88 -16.90 -3.48
N LYS A 165 -8.79 -16.33 -4.68
CA LYS A 165 -7.60 -16.33 -5.55
C LYS A 165 -7.14 -14.89 -5.86
N CYS A 166 -6.07 -14.78 -6.65
CA CYS A 166 -5.75 -13.56 -7.36
C CYS A 166 -6.36 -13.60 -8.78
N ALA A 167 -6.78 -12.45 -9.29
CA ALA A 167 -7.34 -12.29 -10.62
C ALA A 167 -6.53 -11.32 -11.48
N LEU A 168 -6.43 -11.62 -12.77
CA LEU A 168 -5.73 -10.84 -13.80
C LEU A 168 -6.73 -10.09 -14.66
N THR A 169 -6.29 -8.99 -15.26
CA THR A 169 -7.09 -8.24 -16.23
C THR A 169 -7.12 -8.92 -17.59
N ARG A 170 -8.19 -8.66 -18.36
CA ARG A 170 -8.27 -8.93 -19.81
C ARG A 170 -8.04 -7.67 -20.65
N ALA A 171 -7.93 -6.51 -20.02
CA ALA A 171 -7.67 -5.26 -20.71
C ALA A 171 -6.22 -5.23 -21.20
N THR A 172 -6.03 -4.54 -22.32
CA THR A 172 -4.69 -4.30 -22.87
C THR A 172 -4.10 -2.97 -22.43
N VAL A 173 -4.96 -2.07 -21.93
CA VAL A 173 -4.59 -0.74 -21.47
C VAL A 173 -5.45 -0.34 -20.29
N TYR A 174 -4.85 0.36 -19.33
CA TYR A 174 -5.54 1.06 -18.27
C TYR A 174 -5.45 2.55 -18.56
N SER A 175 -6.57 3.15 -18.94
CA SER A 175 -6.57 4.59 -19.20
C SER A 175 -6.41 5.37 -17.91
N THR A 176 -5.90 6.60 -17.97
CA THR A 176 -5.94 7.55 -16.85
C THR A 176 -6.21 8.96 -17.38
N PRO A 177 -6.67 9.91 -16.53
CA PRO A 177 -6.80 11.30 -16.97
C PRO A 177 -5.45 11.91 -17.35
N ILE A 178 -4.32 11.33 -16.93
CA ILE A 178 -2.98 11.88 -17.16
C ILE A 178 -2.33 11.25 -18.40
N GLY A 179 -2.59 9.97 -18.63
CA GLY A 179 -2.04 9.20 -19.73
C GLY A 179 -2.27 7.71 -19.53
N ASP A 180 -2.45 7.00 -20.63
CA ASP A 180 -2.72 5.56 -20.64
C ASP A 180 -1.50 4.74 -20.21
N LEU A 181 -1.75 3.63 -19.51
CA LEU A 181 -0.74 2.68 -19.07
C LEU A 181 -0.98 1.33 -19.77
N PRO A 182 -0.07 0.87 -20.66
CA PRO A 182 -0.21 -0.42 -21.32
C PRO A 182 -0.04 -1.57 -20.32
N VAL A 183 -0.85 -2.61 -20.46
CA VAL A 183 -0.74 -3.83 -19.65
C VAL A 183 0.32 -4.75 -20.25
N ASP A 184 1.18 -5.33 -19.42
CA ASP A 184 2.19 -6.30 -19.88
C ASP A 184 1.57 -7.67 -20.16
N GLN A 185 1.10 -7.85 -21.40
CA GLN A 185 0.43 -9.07 -21.85
C GLN A 185 1.31 -10.32 -21.70
N GLU A 186 2.63 -10.20 -21.89
CA GLU A 186 3.55 -11.35 -21.77
C GLU A 186 3.54 -11.90 -20.33
N VAL A 187 3.57 -11.01 -19.34
CA VAL A 187 3.48 -11.41 -17.93
C VAL A 187 2.08 -11.88 -17.56
N ILE A 188 1.03 -11.27 -18.10
CA ILE A 188 -0.34 -11.75 -17.88
C ILE A 188 -0.53 -13.18 -18.40
N GLU A 189 -0.01 -13.49 -19.59
CA GLU A 189 -0.02 -14.84 -20.17
C GLU A 189 0.80 -15.82 -19.33
N GLU A 190 1.99 -15.42 -18.89
CA GLU A 190 2.86 -16.22 -18.03
C GLU A 190 2.17 -16.57 -16.69
N LEU A 191 1.59 -15.57 -16.01
CA LEU A 191 0.88 -15.76 -14.75
C LEU A 191 -0.37 -16.63 -14.95
N SER A 192 -1.13 -16.39 -16.02
CA SER A 192 -2.30 -17.21 -16.38
C SER A 192 -1.93 -18.68 -16.60
N ALA A 193 -0.82 -18.95 -17.30
CA ALA A 193 -0.35 -20.30 -17.61
C ALA A 193 -0.01 -21.15 -16.37
N THR A 194 0.21 -20.52 -15.21
CA THR A 194 0.38 -21.22 -13.92
C THR A 194 -0.88 -21.96 -13.46
N GLY A 195 -2.06 -21.59 -13.99
CA GLY A 195 -3.36 -22.11 -13.58
C GLY A 195 -3.79 -21.67 -12.16
N LYS A 196 -3.06 -20.74 -11.54
CA LYS A 196 -3.35 -20.25 -10.17
C LYS A 196 -4.23 -19.01 -10.15
N PHE A 197 -4.21 -18.23 -11.22
CA PHE A 197 -4.99 -17.01 -11.37
C PHE A 197 -6.30 -17.28 -12.07
N GLU A 198 -7.30 -16.44 -11.79
CA GLU A 198 -8.48 -16.30 -12.64
C GLU A 198 -8.41 -14.98 -13.41
N PHE A 199 -9.37 -14.74 -14.29
CA PHE A 199 -9.46 -13.47 -15.01
C PHE A 199 -10.70 -12.70 -14.57
N MET A 200 -10.52 -11.41 -14.35
CA MET A 200 -11.61 -10.47 -14.10
C MET A 200 -12.43 -10.27 -15.37
N ASP A 201 -13.75 -10.27 -15.24
CA ASP A 201 -14.60 -9.66 -16.25
C ASP A 201 -14.38 -8.14 -16.25
N LEU A 202 -14.53 -7.49 -17.41
CA LEU A 202 -14.26 -6.05 -17.53
C LEU A 202 -15.07 -5.21 -16.52
N ARG A 203 -16.30 -5.63 -16.21
CA ARG A 203 -17.15 -4.95 -15.20
C ARG A 203 -16.62 -5.07 -13.78
N VAL A 204 -15.94 -6.18 -13.44
CA VAL A 204 -15.29 -6.35 -12.14
C VAL A 204 -14.08 -5.43 -12.05
N ASP A 205 -13.31 -5.38 -13.13
CA ASP A 205 -12.13 -4.53 -13.27
C ASP A 205 -12.49 -3.05 -13.14
N GLU A 206 -13.43 -2.55 -13.95
CA GLU A 206 -13.91 -1.16 -13.93
C GLU A 206 -14.63 -0.76 -12.65
N ALA A 207 -15.12 -1.72 -11.86
CA ALA A 207 -15.78 -1.44 -10.59
C ALA A 207 -14.79 -1.38 -9.42
N GLU A 208 -13.58 -1.93 -9.56
CA GLU A 208 -12.58 -1.94 -8.50
C GLU A 208 -11.75 -0.67 -8.52
N HIS A 209 -11.63 -0.03 -7.35
CA HIS A 209 -10.93 1.25 -7.22
C HIS A 209 -9.56 1.11 -6.56
N SER A 210 -9.27 -0.02 -5.89
CA SER A 210 -8.03 -0.16 -5.13
C SER A 210 -6.77 0.00 -5.99
N MET A 211 -6.80 -0.58 -7.19
CA MET A 211 -5.75 -0.39 -8.20
C MET A 211 -5.89 0.94 -8.93
N GLU A 212 -7.13 1.35 -9.26
CA GLU A 212 -7.41 2.59 -10.00
C GLU A 212 -6.75 3.82 -9.35
N MET A 213 -6.80 3.90 -8.02
CA MET A 213 -6.27 5.04 -7.28
C MET A 213 -4.73 5.16 -7.33
N HIS A 214 -4.01 4.14 -7.76
CA HIS A 214 -2.56 4.19 -7.97
C HIS A 214 -2.20 4.66 -9.38
N LEU A 215 -3.07 4.45 -10.37
CA LEU A 215 -2.73 4.64 -11.79
C LEU A 215 -2.40 6.10 -12.16
N PRO A 216 -3.13 7.14 -11.71
CA PRO A 216 -2.75 8.51 -12.01
C PRO A 216 -1.37 8.88 -11.44
N TYR A 217 -1.05 8.41 -10.22
CA TYR A 217 0.29 8.59 -9.64
C TYR A 217 1.37 7.90 -10.47
N LEU A 218 1.14 6.66 -10.90
CA LEU A 218 2.06 5.93 -11.76
C LEU A 218 2.22 6.64 -13.11
N SER A 219 1.11 6.95 -13.79
CA SER A 219 1.12 7.70 -15.05
C SER A 219 1.92 8.99 -14.92
N LYS A 220 1.73 9.74 -13.82
CA LYS A 220 2.46 10.98 -13.54
C LYS A 220 3.95 10.78 -13.30
N VAL A 221 4.33 9.85 -12.43
CA VAL A 221 5.74 9.56 -12.10
C VAL A 221 6.52 9.07 -13.32
N PHE A 222 5.88 8.29 -14.18
CA PHE A 222 6.46 7.70 -15.37
C PHE A 222 6.26 8.54 -16.63
N GLN A 223 5.78 9.78 -16.54
CA GLN A 223 5.72 10.68 -17.70
C GLN A 223 7.10 10.77 -18.38
N GLY A 224 7.12 10.59 -19.70
CA GLY A 224 8.35 10.56 -20.50
C GLY A 224 9.13 9.23 -20.46
N HIS A 225 8.65 8.21 -19.74
CA HIS A 225 9.27 6.89 -19.64
C HIS A 225 8.33 5.82 -20.22
N THR A 226 8.89 4.77 -20.82
CA THR A 226 8.09 3.62 -21.27
C THR A 226 7.93 2.65 -20.11
N VAL A 227 6.71 2.45 -19.64
CA VAL A 227 6.39 1.52 -18.56
C VAL A 227 5.14 0.71 -18.91
N LYS A 228 5.12 -0.56 -18.54
CA LYS A 228 3.93 -1.41 -18.57
C LYS A 228 3.45 -1.73 -17.16
N VAL A 229 2.17 -1.99 -16.99
CA VAL A 229 1.60 -2.41 -15.70
C VAL A 229 1.19 -3.89 -15.73
N VAL A 230 1.27 -4.54 -14.57
CA VAL A 230 0.72 -5.88 -14.32
C VAL A 230 -0.29 -5.77 -13.18
N PRO A 231 -1.57 -5.48 -13.48
CA PRO A 231 -2.62 -5.39 -12.47
C PRO A 231 -2.97 -6.78 -11.94
N ILE A 232 -2.92 -6.95 -10.62
CA ILE A 232 -3.29 -8.18 -9.92
C ILE A 232 -4.27 -7.83 -8.82
N LEU A 233 -5.52 -8.21 -9.02
CA LEU A 233 -6.54 -8.14 -7.99
C LEU A 233 -6.31 -9.27 -6.99
N VAL A 234 -6.06 -8.93 -5.73
CA VAL A 234 -5.81 -9.88 -4.65
C VAL A 234 -7.10 -10.07 -3.85
N GLY A 235 -7.65 -11.29 -3.90
CA GLY A 235 -8.86 -11.66 -3.20
C GLY A 235 -8.68 -11.90 -1.70
N ALA A 236 -9.66 -12.59 -1.12
CA ALA A 236 -9.67 -13.04 0.26
C ALA A 236 -8.84 -14.33 0.40
N LEU A 237 -7.52 -14.18 0.44
CA LEU A 237 -6.58 -15.30 0.44
C LEU A 237 -6.52 -16.03 1.78
N SER A 238 -6.33 -17.35 1.73
CA SER A 238 -5.86 -18.13 2.88
C SER A 238 -4.36 -17.91 3.10
N SER A 239 -3.82 -18.19 4.28
CA SER A 239 -2.37 -18.08 4.51
C SER A 239 -1.54 -19.00 3.61
N GLN A 240 -2.08 -20.18 3.25
CA GLN A 240 -1.42 -21.03 2.26
C GLN A 240 -1.40 -20.38 0.88
N SER A 241 -2.50 -19.72 0.48
CA SER A 241 -2.59 -18.99 -0.78
C SER A 241 -1.67 -17.77 -0.80
N GLU A 242 -1.58 -17.01 0.30
CA GLU A 242 -0.66 -15.86 0.43
C GLU A 242 0.80 -16.29 0.23
N ALA A 243 1.23 -17.35 0.92
CA ALA A 243 2.56 -17.92 0.77
C ALA A 243 2.83 -18.42 -0.66
N MET A 244 1.85 -19.10 -1.26
CA MET A 244 1.95 -19.62 -2.62
C MET A 244 2.10 -18.51 -3.66
N PHE A 245 1.23 -17.48 -3.62
CA PHE A 245 1.34 -16.35 -4.54
C PHE A 245 2.61 -15.54 -4.29
N GLY A 246 3.02 -15.36 -3.04
CA GLY A 246 4.25 -14.67 -2.72
C GLY A 246 5.49 -15.40 -3.27
N GLN A 247 5.55 -16.72 -3.13
CA GLN A 247 6.60 -17.53 -3.74
C GLN A 247 6.55 -17.50 -5.28
N LEU A 248 5.36 -17.55 -5.87
CA LEU A 248 5.19 -17.51 -7.33
C LEU A 248 5.68 -16.18 -7.92
N LEU A 249 5.39 -15.07 -7.23
CA LEU A 249 5.72 -13.72 -7.69
C LEU A 249 7.14 -13.27 -7.28
N SER A 250 7.82 -13.98 -6.37
CA SER A 250 9.12 -13.53 -5.81
C SER A 250 10.20 -13.33 -6.86
N LYS A 251 10.22 -14.15 -7.91
CA LYS A 251 11.19 -14.03 -9.02
C LYS A 251 11.14 -12.68 -9.74
N TYR A 252 9.98 -12.02 -9.75
CA TYR A 252 9.85 -10.71 -10.39
C TYR A 252 10.50 -9.60 -9.54
N VAL A 253 10.70 -9.83 -8.24
CA VAL A 253 11.43 -8.90 -7.35
C VAL A 253 12.92 -8.86 -7.72
N ASP A 254 13.48 -10.01 -8.13
CA ASP A 254 14.90 -10.14 -8.44
C ASP A 254 15.32 -9.43 -9.74
N ASP A 255 14.38 -9.17 -10.67
CA ASP A 255 14.66 -8.40 -11.88
C ASP A 255 14.62 -6.88 -11.57
N PRO A 256 15.74 -6.15 -11.69
CA PRO A 256 15.86 -4.75 -11.29
C PRO A 256 14.95 -3.79 -12.08
N ASN A 257 14.42 -4.21 -13.23
CA ASN A 257 13.53 -3.38 -14.05
C ASN A 257 12.06 -3.44 -13.60
N ASN A 258 11.73 -4.33 -12.66
CA ASN A 258 10.39 -4.44 -12.09
C ASN A 258 10.24 -3.59 -10.84
N PHE A 259 9.05 -3.08 -10.62
CA PHE A 259 8.65 -2.31 -9.44
C PHE A 259 7.31 -2.81 -8.91
N PHE A 260 7.07 -2.72 -7.60
CA PHE A 260 5.82 -3.17 -6.97
C PHE A 260 5.07 -2.01 -6.31
N SER A 261 3.82 -1.82 -6.67
CA SER A 261 2.90 -0.90 -6.03
C SER A 261 1.85 -1.70 -5.28
N VAL A 262 1.93 -1.70 -3.94
CA VAL A 262 1.03 -2.45 -3.05
C VAL A 262 0.00 -1.48 -2.48
N SER A 263 -1.27 -1.77 -2.72
CA SER A 263 -2.36 -0.87 -2.37
C SER A 263 -3.00 -1.22 -1.03
N SER A 264 -3.00 -0.29 -0.08
CA SER A 264 -3.67 -0.46 1.22
C SER A 264 -3.91 0.85 1.94
N ASP A 265 -5.15 1.07 2.36
CA ASP A 265 -5.46 1.88 3.54
C ASP A 265 -5.21 1.05 4.82
N PHE A 266 -5.11 1.73 5.97
CA PHE A 266 -4.90 1.14 7.29
C PHE A 266 -6.21 1.12 8.09
N CYS A 267 -6.22 1.33 9.41
CA CYS A 267 -7.42 1.17 10.23
C CYS A 267 -8.64 1.95 9.70
N HIS A 268 -9.72 1.22 9.41
CA HIS A 268 -11.07 1.75 9.24
C HIS A 268 -11.78 1.67 10.59
N TRP A 269 -11.75 2.75 11.35
CA TRP A 269 -12.29 2.81 12.71
C TRP A 269 -13.67 3.48 12.76
N GLY A 270 -14.58 2.90 13.52
CA GLY A 270 -15.90 3.44 13.82
C GLY A 270 -17.01 2.41 13.66
N SER A 271 -18.17 2.72 14.24
CA SER A 271 -19.34 1.82 14.22
C SER A 271 -19.77 1.44 12.80
N ARG A 272 -19.59 2.33 11.81
CA ARG A 272 -19.92 2.07 10.40
C ARG A 272 -19.05 0.97 9.73
N PHE A 273 -17.91 0.66 10.33
CA PHE A 273 -16.99 -0.39 9.88
C PHE A 273 -17.06 -1.63 10.77
N ASN A 274 -17.96 -1.64 11.77
CA ASN A 274 -18.03 -2.68 12.78
C ASN A 274 -16.69 -2.91 13.52
N TYR A 275 -15.90 -1.85 13.69
CA TYR A 275 -14.58 -1.92 14.31
C TYR A 275 -14.33 -0.70 15.19
N THR A 276 -14.27 -0.89 16.50
CA THR A 276 -14.12 0.21 17.48
C THR A 276 -13.09 -0.14 18.57
N TYR A 277 -12.09 -0.95 18.22
CA TYR A 277 -10.96 -1.28 19.10
C TYR A 277 -10.37 -0.01 19.71
N TYR A 278 -10.21 0.01 21.03
CA TYR A 278 -9.71 1.17 21.75
C TYR A 278 -9.02 0.77 23.05
N GLU A 279 -7.75 1.15 23.17
CA GLU A 279 -6.97 1.00 24.39
C GLU A 279 -6.78 2.34 25.09
N LYS A 280 -7.41 2.47 26.26
CA LYS A 280 -7.38 3.68 27.09
C LYS A 280 -5.97 4.16 27.44
N LYS A 281 -4.99 3.24 27.50
CA LYS A 281 -3.58 3.57 27.81
C LYS A 281 -2.97 4.56 26.81
N HIS A 282 -3.49 4.63 25.57
CA HIS A 282 -3.03 5.57 24.55
C HIS A 282 -3.75 6.92 24.59
N GLY A 283 -4.65 7.17 25.55
CA GLY A 283 -5.37 8.44 25.68
C GLY A 283 -6.55 8.53 24.70
N ALA A 284 -6.55 9.54 23.82
CA ALA A 284 -7.65 9.75 22.88
C ALA A 284 -7.79 8.61 21.86
N ILE A 285 -8.99 8.37 21.33
CA ILE A 285 -9.27 7.28 20.38
C ILE A 285 -8.33 7.32 19.18
N HIS A 286 -8.15 8.47 18.52
CA HIS A 286 -7.22 8.60 17.39
C HIS A 286 -5.76 8.22 17.71
N LYS A 287 -5.33 8.37 18.97
CA LYS A 287 -4.00 7.93 19.43
C LYS A 287 -3.92 6.44 19.68
N SER A 288 -5.01 5.80 20.10
CA SER A 288 -5.09 4.33 20.12
C SER A 288 -5.09 3.76 18.71
N ILE A 289 -5.78 4.40 17.76
CA ILE A 289 -5.74 4.00 16.34
C ILE A 289 -4.31 4.14 15.80
N GLU A 290 -3.66 5.30 16.03
CA GLU A 290 -2.27 5.53 15.62
C GLU A 290 -1.31 4.50 16.22
N ALA A 291 -1.44 4.17 17.51
CA ALA A 291 -0.59 3.15 18.13
C ALA A 291 -0.81 1.75 17.52
N LEU A 292 -2.07 1.40 17.23
CA LEU A 292 -2.41 0.12 16.60
C LEU A 292 -1.86 0.04 15.17
N ASP A 293 -2.02 1.09 14.36
CA ASP A 293 -1.52 1.12 12.99
C ASP A 293 0.01 1.12 12.96
N ARG A 294 0.67 1.90 13.84
CA ARG A 294 2.14 1.90 13.95
C ARG A 294 2.70 0.53 14.34
N MET A 295 2.04 -0.20 15.23
CA MET A 295 2.43 -1.57 15.53
C MET A 295 2.38 -2.47 14.28
N GLY A 296 1.32 -2.36 13.48
CA GLY A 296 1.23 -3.08 12.20
C GLY A 296 2.32 -2.65 11.22
N MET A 297 2.60 -1.35 11.11
CA MET A 297 3.66 -0.79 10.27
C MET A 297 5.04 -1.31 10.68
N GLU A 298 5.38 -1.25 11.96
CA GLU A 298 6.65 -1.74 12.52
C GLU A 298 6.84 -3.24 12.24
N ILE A 299 5.77 -4.04 12.33
CA ILE A 299 5.81 -5.46 11.98
C ILE A 299 6.05 -5.64 10.47
N ILE A 300 5.37 -4.87 9.61
CA ILE A 300 5.60 -4.91 8.16
C ILE A 300 7.05 -4.54 7.82
N GLU A 301 7.66 -3.57 8.52
CA GLU A 301 9.06 -3.17 8.34
C GLU A 301 10.06 -4.30 8.63
N THR A 302 9.69 -5.30 9.44
CA THR A 302 10.53 -6.48 9.68
C THR A 302 10.62 -7.43 8.49
N GLY A 303 9.68 -7.34 7.54
CA GLY A 303 9.59 -8.28 6.42
C GLY A 303 9.01 -9.66 6.80
N ASP A 304 8.51 -9.86 8.02
CA ASP A 304 7.99 -11.16 8.48
C ASP A 304 6.47 -11.32 8.25
N PRO A 305 6.03 -12.14 7.27
CA PRO A 305 4.60 -12.38 7.03
C PRO A 305 3.90 -13.13 8.18
N VAL A 306 4.64 -13.93 8.96
CA VAL A 306 4.07 -14.69 10.07
C VAL A 306 3.73 -13.76 11.23
N ALA A 307 4.63 -12.84 11.57
CA ALA A 307 4.38 -11.81 12.58
C ALA A 307 3.20 -10.91 12.18
N PHE A 308 3.12 -10.50 10.90
CA PHE A 308 2.01 -9.69 10.42
C PHE A 308 0.66 -10.41 10.52
N LYS A 309 0.63 -11.71 10.19
CA LYS A 309 -0.55 -12.55 10.39
C LYS A 309 -0.97 -12.63 11.85
N GLN A 310 -0.02 -12.83 12.77
CA GLN A 310 -0.32 -12.90 14.21
C GLN A 310 -0.93 -11.60 14.71
N TYR A 311 -0.40 -10.45 14.28
CA TYR A 311 -0.98 -9.14 14.57
C TYR A 311 -2.42 -9.01 14.06
N LEU A 312 -2.70 -9.41 12.83
CA LEU A 312 -4.06 -9.36 12.28
C LEU A 312 -5.03 -10.28 13.03
N GLN A 313 -4.57 -11.45 13.49
CA GLN A 313 -5.38 -12.39 14.28
C GLN A 313 -5.69 -11.88 15.69
N GLU A 314 -4.73 -11.19 16.32
CA GLU A 314 -4.89 -10.64 17.67
C GLU A 314 -5.81 -9.42 17.68
N TYR A 315 -5.59 -8.48 16.76
CA TYR A 315 -6.26 -7.17 16.81
C TYR A 315 -7.40 -7.02 15.82
N GLU A 316 -7.49 -7.87 14.80
CA GLU A 316 -8.47 -7.74 13.72
C GLU A 316 -8.47 -6.35 13.07
N ASN A 317 -7.31 -5.66 13.05
CA ASN A 317 -7.22 -4.32 12.47
C ASN A 317 -7.69 -4.36 11.01
N THR A 318 -8.53 -3.40 10.64
CA THR A 318 -9.28 -3.37 9.39
C THR A 318 -8.45 -2.88 8.19
N ILE A 319 -7.18 -3.28 8.12
CA ILE A 319 -6.28 -3.00 6.99
C ILE A 319 -6.84 -3.68 5.74
N CYS A 320 -7.31 -2.90 4.77
CA CYS A 320 -8.00 -3.42 3.59
C CYS A 320 -7.07 -4.20 2.65
N GLY A 321 -5.82 -3.75 2.50
CA GLY A 321 -4.77 -4.39 1.70
C GLY A 321 -3.95 -5.44 2.45
N ARG A 322 -4.47 -6.01 3.56
CA ARG A 322 -3.76 -7.03 4.34
C ARG A 322 -3.30 -8.24 3.50
N HIS A 323 -4.08 -8.67 2.51
CA HIS A 323 -3.73 -9.79 1.63
C HIS A 323 -2.63 -9.39 0.61
N PRO A 324 -2.74 -8.25 -0.13
CA PRO A 324 -1.62 -7.72 -0.91
C PRO A 324 -0.33 -7.54 -0.12
N ILE A 325 -0.40 -7.00 1.10
CA ILE A 325 0.76 -6.83 1.98
C ILE A 325 1.33 -8.19 2.36
N SER A 326 0.51 -9.16 2.79
CA SER A 326 0.98 -10.51 3.13
C SER A 326 1.65 -11.20 1.94
N VAL A 327 1.06 -11.12 0.75
CA VAL A 327 1.66 -11.63 -0.50
C VAL A 327 3.02 -10.97 -0.74
N PHE A 328 3.10 -9.65 -0.64
CA PHE A 328 4.36 -8.92 -0.83
C PHE A 328 5.43 -9.31 0.20
N LEU A 329 5.09 -9.45 1.48
CA LEU A 329 6.01 -9.93 2.52
C LEU A 329 6.51 -11.36 2.20
N HIS A 330 5.64 -12.23 1.70
CA HIS A 330 6.05 -13.55 1.22
C HIS A 330 6.94 -13.47 -0.02
N MET A 331 6.73 -12.52 -0.94
CA MET A 331 7.64 -12.29 -2.07
C MET A 331 9.04 -11.94 -1.56
N LEU A 332 9.15 -11.00 -0.61
CA LEU A 332 10.43 -10.59 -0.03
C LEU A 332 11.15 -11.72 0.72
N LYS A 333 10.39 -12.64 1.34
CA LYS A 333 10.94 -13.83 1.98
C LYS A 333 11.55 -14.83 1.00
N HIS A 334 11.06 -14.85 -0.25
CA HIS A 334 11.42 -15.86 -1.25
C HIS A 334 12.25 -15.32 -2.43
N CYS A 335 12.49 -14.01 -2.49
CA CYS A 335 13.38 -13.41 -3.48
C CYS A 335 14.85 -13.44 -3.00
N SER A 336 15.76 -13.29 -3.95
CA SER A 336 17.20 -13.23 -3.71
C SER A 336 17.63 -11.83 -3.26
N THR A 337 17.03 -10.79 -3.85
CA THR A 337 17.30 -9.39 -3.51
C THR A 337 16.84 -9.08 -2.08
N LYS A 338 17.73 -8.53 -1.25
CA LYS A 338 17.39 -8.04 0.08
C LYS A 338 16.70 -6.69 -0.04
N ILE A 339 15.47 -6.60 0.44
CA ILE A 339 14.66 -5.38 0.42
C ILE A 339 14.24 -5.03 1.84
N LYS A 340 14.48 -3.78 2.23
CA LYS A 340 14.04 -3.22 3.50
C LYS A 340 12.87 -2.26 3.29
N ILE A 341 11.78 -2.49 4.02
CA ILE A 341 10.60 -1.62 4.01
C ILE A 341 10.79 -0.54 5.07
N GLY A 342 10.42 0.71 4.75
CA GLY A 342 10.32 1.79 5.73
C GLY A 342 9.12 2.68 5.44
N PHE A 343 8.27 2.87 6.45
CA PHE A 343 7.16 3.82 6.37
C PHE A 343 7.67 5.25 6.51
N VAL A 344 7.24 6.10 5.58
CA VAL A 344 7.68 7.49 5.43
C VAL A 344 6.59 8.50 5.74
N ARG A 345 5.32 8.04 5.82
CA ARG A 345 4.18 8.90 6.16
C ARG A 345 3.07 8.10 6.84
N TYR A 346 2.39 8.76 7.78
CA TYR A 346 1.16 8.28 8.40
C TYR A 346 0.21 9.45 8.60
N GLU A 347 -1.05 9.28 8.22
CA GLU A 347 -2.11 10.27 8.33
C GLU A 347 -3.44 9.59 8.72
N GLN A 348 -4.40 10.38 9.21
CA GLN A 348 -5.76 9.92 9.49
C GLN A 348 -6.73 10.88 8.82
N SER A 349 -7.81 10.36 8.24
CA SER A 349 -8.85 11.17 7.60
C SER A 349 -9.44 12.24 8.52
N SER A 350 -9.50 11.92 9.82
CA SER A 350 -9.99 12.77 10.90
C SER A 350 -9.50 12.22 12.25
N GLN A 351 -9.44 13.06 13.26
CA GLN A 351 -9.10 12.63 14.62
C GLN A 351 -10.37 12.22 15.38
N CYS A 352 -10.62 10.92 15.50
CA CYS A 352 -11.68 10.38 16.36
C CYS A 352 -11.44 10.78 17.84
N LYS A 353 -12.46 11.39 18.44
CA LYS A 353 -12.49 11.84 19.85
C LYS A 353 -13.56 11.13 20.67
N ASN A 354 -14.62 10.61 20.03
CA ASN A 354 -15.70 9.89 20.69
C ASN A 354 -16.20 8.68 19.86
N MET A 355 -17.04 7.83 20.47
CA MET A 355 -17.50 6.57 19.87
C MET A 355 -18.45 6.71 18.67
N ARG A 356 -18.94 7.92 18.38
CA ARG A 356 -19.77 8.21 17.20
C ARG A 356 -18.92 8.66 16.00
N ASP A 357 -17.67 9.03 16.24
CA ASP A 357 -16.77 9.41 15.16
C ASP A 357 -16.38 8.18 14.33
N SER A 358 -15.82 8.43 13.15
CA SER A 358 -15.19 7.39 12.33
C SER A 358 -14.04 8.00 11.54
N SER A 359 -13.01 7.21 11.28
CA SER A 359 -11.83 7.63 10.51
C SER A 359 -11.27 6.46 9.71
N VAL A 360 -10.51 6.78 8.67
CA VAL A 360 -9.64 5.84 7.96
C VAL A 360 -8.19 6.33 8.10
N SER A 361 -7.26 5.43 8.39
CA SER A 361 -5.84 5.74 8.43
C SER A 361 -5.17 5.49 7.09
N TYR A 362 -4.16 6.30 6.77
CA TYR A 362 -3.37 6.22 5.54
C TYR A 362 -1.90 6.13 5.91
N ALA A 363 -1.17 5.22 5.26
CA ALA A 363 0.27 5.11 5.46
C ALA A 363 0.97 4.91 4.11
N SER A 364 2.17 5.47 4.00
CA SER A 364 3.01 5.34 2.82
C SER A 364 4.36 4.77 3.21
N ALA A 365 4.81 3.75 2.48
CA ALA A 365 6.12 3.13 2.66
C ALA A 365 6.89 3.07 1.33
N ALA A 366 8.21 3.07 1.44
CA ALA A 366 9.12 2.73 0.36
C ALA A 366 9.94 1.51 0.76
N ALA A 367 10.08 0.55 -0.16
CA ALA A 367 10.92 -0.63 0.02
C ALA A 367 12.16 -0.50 -0.85
N LYS A 368 13.34 -0.53 -0.24
CA LYS A 368 14.63 -0.26 -0.88
C LYS A 368 15.54 -1.47 -0.85
N VAL A 369 16.36 -1.65 -1.88
CA VAL A 369 17.44 -2.65 -1.87
C VAL A 369 18.38 -2.34 -0.70
N ASP A 370 18.69 -3.36 0.09
CA ASP A 370 19.63 -3.26 1.21
C ASP A 370 21.05 -3.51 0.70
N ALA A 371 21.82 -2.43 0.51
CA ALA A 371 23.20 -2.47 0.03
C ALA A 371 24.20 -3.05 1.05
N SER A 372 23.78 -3.33 2.30
CA SER A 372 24.67 -3.82 3.35
C SER A 372 25.08 -5.30 3.20
N GLY A 373 24.56 -6.02 2.21
CA GLY A 373 24.86 -7.43 1.96
C GLY A 373 25.97 -7.74 0.94
N GLU A 374 26.52 -6.74 0.25
CA GLU A 374 27.54 -6.96 -0.81
C GLU A 374 28.99 -7.00 -0.29
N GLU A 375 29.25 -6.64 0.96
CA GLU A 375 30.61 -6.63 1.53
C GLU A 375 31.07 -8.00 2.07
N GLU A 376 30.18 -8.96 2.35
CA GLU A 376 30.56 -10.24 2.99
C GLU A 376 31.06 -11.34 2.03
N ASN A 377 31.12 -11.11 0.71
CA ASN A 377 31.54 -12.12 -0.28
C ASN A 377 32.79 -11.72 -1.08
N LYS A 378 33.59 -10.79 -0.56
CA LYS A 378 34.92 -10.47 -1.08
C LYS A 378 35.98 -10.75 -0.02
N ASP A 379 36.24 -12.03 0.24
CA ASP A 379 37.53 -12.50 0.78
C ASP A 379 37.80 -13.94 0.34
#